data_AF-A0A8J4RIA6-F1
#
_entry.id   AF-A0A8J4RIA6-F1
#
_cell.length_a   1.000
_cell.length_b   1.000
_cell.length_c   1.000
_cell.angle_alpha   90.00
_cell.angle_beta   90.00
_cell.angle_gamma   90.00
#
_symmetry.space_group_name_H-M   'P 1'
#
loop_
_entity.id
_entity.type
_entity.pdbx_description
1 polymer ?
#
loop_
_entity_poly.entity_id
_entity_poly.type
_entity_poly.pdbx_seq_one_letter_code
_entity_poly.pdbx_strand_id
1 'polypeptide(L)'
;MAPKILAFESCKGKLFLAVLFYNVVAFTFVNDFHFLLHGHTSFVVNNGGQRTFTSVTVFSVKMRGGGLWQLGQSMTRRLAQADKTVAHRYFSTEAELKKTVLYDFHVANGGKMVPFAGWSMPIQYKDSIMDSTLNCRQNGSLFDVSHMCGLSLKGKDCMPFLEKLVIADVAGLAPGAGTLTVFTNEKGGAIDDSVITKVKDDHIYLVVNAGCRDKDLAHIEEHMKAFKAKGGDVSWHIHDERSLLALQGPLAAPTLQHLTKEDLSKFYFGGFRILDINGAHCFLTRTGYTGEDGFEISVPSENALDLAKAILEKSEGKVRLTGLGARDSLRLEAGLCLYGNDMEQHVTPVEAGLTWAIGKRRRAEGGFLGAEVILKQLESGPTVRRVGFFSSGPPPRSHSEIQDDKGKGLGEVTSGGFSPCLKKNIAMGYVKSGSHKAGTKVKIVIRGKAYDGVVTKMPFVPTKYYKPS
;
A
#
# COMPACT_ATOMS: atom_id res chain seq x y z
N MET A 1 -18.24 31.94 -7.66
CA MET A 1 -19.59 31.34 -7.49
C MET A 1 -20.14 31.79 -6.14
N ALA A 2 -21.36 32.34 -6.08
CA ALA A 2 -22.05 32.70 -4.84
C ALA A 2 -22.65 31.45 -4.16
N PRO A 3 -22.75 31.39 -2.82
CA PRO A 3 -23.34 30.26 -2.12
C PRO A 3 -24.86 30.20 -2.34
N LYS A 4 -25.39 29.02 -2.67
CA LYS A 4 -26.83 28.73 -2.72
C LYS A 4 -27.29 28.20 -1.36
N ILE A 5 -28.39 28.75 -0.85
CA ILE A 5 -29.12 28.22 0.31
C ILE A 5 -30.20 27.28 -0.23
N LEU A 6 -30.28 26.05 0.28
CA LEU A 6 -31.36 25.10 0.00
C LEU A 6 -32.12 24.85 1.29
N ALA A 7 -33.40 25.22 1.31
CA ALA A 7 -34.33 24.86 2.38
C ALA A 7 -35.15 23.64 1.94
N PHE A 8 -35.31 22.67 2.84
CA PHE A 8 -36.27 21.57 2.70
C PHE A 8 -37.33 21.70 3.78
N GLU A 9 -38.59 21.61 3.40
CA GLU A 9 -39.73 21.58 4.30
C GLU A 9 -40.01 20.11 4.71
N SER A 10 -40.29 19.87 5.99
CA SER A 10 -40.65 18.53 6.48
C SER A 10 -41.85 18.59 7.42
N CYS A 11 -42.75 17.63 7.21
CA CYS A 11 -43.92 17.39 8.03
C CYS A 11 -43.51 16.97 9.47
N LYS A 12 -44.14 17.59 10.48
CA LYS A 12 -43.93 17.43 11.95
C LYS A 12 -42.86 18.33 12.62
N GLY A 13 -42.85 19.62 12.28
CA GLY A 13 -42.66 20.69 13.29
C GLY A 13 -41.27 20.85 13.92
N LYS A 14 -40.17 20.53 13.24
CA LYS A 14 -38.81 20.93 13.65
C LYS A 14 -38.08 21.61 12.49
N LEU A 15 -37.61 22.85 12.71
CA LEU A 15 -36.86 23.63 11.73
C LEU A 15 -35.38 23.20 11.73
N PHE A 16 -34.81 22.93 10.55
CA PHE A 16 -33.38 22.66 10.37
C PHE A 16 -32.74 23.76 9.53
N LEU A 17 -31.64 24.33 10.01
CA LEU A 17 -30.82 25.28 9.26
C LEU A 17 -29.46 24.62 8.94
N ALA A 18 -29.18 24.39 7.66
CA ALA A 18 -27.88 23.94 7.20
C ALA A 18 -27.14 25.12 6.54
N VAL A 19 -25.97 25.47 7.08
CA VAL A 19 -25.08 26.48 6.47
C VAL A 19 -23.82 25.77 6.02
N LEU A 20 -23.55 25.79 4.71
CA LEU A 20 -22.35 25.21 4.12
C LEU A 20 -21.17 26.17 4.24
N PHE A 21 -20.13 25.74 4.96
CA PHE A 21 -18.77 26.22 4.76
C PHE A 21 -17.87 25.02 4.46
N TYR A 22 -17.17 25.07 3.32
CA TYR A 22 -16.12 24.10 2.94
C TYR A 22 -16.45 22.62 3.21
N ASN A 23 -17.49 22.11 2.54
CA ASN A 23 -17.75 20.67 2.35
C ASN A 23 -17.66 19.76 3.59
N VAL A 24 -18.16 20.20 4.74
CA VAL A 24 -18.47 19.32 5.88
C VAL A 24 -19.94 19.49 6.26
N VAL A 25 -20.70 18.40 6.21
CA VAL A 25 -22.06 18.33 6.79
C VAL A 25 -21.91 17.87 8.24
N ALA A 26 -22.14 18.77 9.20
CA ALA A 26 -22.22 18.43 10.62
C ALA A 26 -23.67 18.54 11.10
N PHE A 27 -24.18 17.48 11.71
CA PHE A 27 -25.44 17.52 12.46
C PHE A 27 -25.12 17.57 13.95
N THR A 28 -25.56 18.62 14.63
CA THR A 28 -25.47 18.75 16.09
C THR A 28 -26.88 18.85 16.67
N PHE A 29 -27.19 18.00 17.65
CA PHE A 29 -28.32 18.20 18.55
C PHE A 29 -27.88 19.16 19.65
N VAL A 30 -28.68 20.18 19.94
CA VAL A 30 -28.37 21.16 21.01
C VAL A 30 -29.60 21.39 21.86
N ASN A 31 -29.46 21.24 23.19
CA ASN A 31 -30.30 21.86 24.21
C ASN A 31 -29.39 22.75 25.08
N ASP A 32 -29.84 24.00 25.28
CA ASP A 32 -29.49 25.03 26.27
C ASP A 32 -28.02 25.43 26.54
N PHE A 33 -27.63 26.63 26.06
CA PHE A 33 -26.58 27.48 26.64
C PHE A 33 -26.88 28.99 26.44
N HIS A 34 -26.42 29.84 27.37
CA HIS A 34 -26.47 31.31 27.29
C HIS A 34 -25.19 31.92 26.70
N PHE A 35 -25.34 32.91 25.81
CA PHE A 35 -24.25 33.61 25.12
C PHE A 35 -23.99 35.00 25.72
N LEU A 36 -22.72 35.44 25.74
CA LEU A 36 -22.29 36.80 26.10
C LEU A 36 -21.59 37.45 24.90
N LEU A 37 -21.96 38.70 24.59
CA LEU A 37 -21.56 39.47 23.41
C LEU A 37 -20.26 40.27 23.63
N HIS A 38 -19.32 40.26 22.67
CA HIS A 38 -18.23 41.23 22.59
C HIS A 38 -17.95 41.64 21.14
N GLY A 39 -18.14 42.93 20.83
CA GLY A 39 -17.56 43.63 19.67
C GLY A 39 -18.36 43.59 18.36
N HIS A 40 -18.56 44.77 17.76
CA HIS A 40 -19.21 44.99 16.47
C HIS A 40 -18.18 45.51 15.46
N THR A 41 -18.07 44.90 14.28
CA THR A 41 -17.32 45.47 13.15
C THR A 41 -18.17 45.39 11.89
N SER A 42 -18.24 46.51 11.14
CA SER A 42 -19.03 46.63 9.91
C SER A 42 -18.11 46.95 8.74
N PHE A 43 -18.38 46.36 7.57
CA PHE A 43 -17.69 46.71 6.32
C PHE A 43 -18.71 46.92 5.20
N VAL A 44 -18.40 47.83 4.28
CA VAL A 44 -19.24 48.17 3.12
C VAL A 44 -18.68 47.46 1.90
N VAL A 45 -19.50 46.64 1.24
CA VAL A 45 -19.17 46.04 -0.06
C VAL A 45 -19.97 46.76 -1.13
N ASN A 46 -19.31 47.24 -2.17
CA ASN A 46 -19.94 47.94 -3.29
C ASN A 46 -19.90 47.05 -4.53
N ASN A 47 -21.06 46.57 -4.95
CA ASN A 47 -21.23 45.80 -6.19
C ASN A 47 -22.26 46.51 -7.06
N GLY A 48 -21.80 47.13 -8.15
CA GLY A 48 -22.67 47.57 -9.24
C GLY A 48 -23.85 48.46 -8.85
N GLY A 49 -23.67 49.42 -7.94
CA GLY A 49 -24.63 50.50 -7.72
C GLY A 49 -25.63 50.34 -6.56
N GLN A 50 -25.58 49.25 -5.80
CA GLN A 50 -26.30 49.15 -4.51
C GLN A 50 -25.33 48.92 -3.35
N ARG A 51 -25.45 49.74 -2.30
CA ARG A 51 -24.73 49.57 -1.04
C ARG A 51 -25.56 48.72 -0.09
N THR A 52 -25.06 47.56 0.29
CA THR A 52 -25.65 46.71 1.35
C THR A 52 -24.73 46.64 2.55
N PHE A 53 -25.30 46.83 3.74
CA PHE A 53 -24.60 46.70 5.03
C PHE A 53 -24.69 45.26 5.53
N THR A 54 -23.55 44.67 5.88
CA THR A 54 -23.50 43.34 6.49
C THR A 54 -22.80 43.43 7.84
N SER A 55 -23.48 42.97 8.89
CA SER A 55 -22.95 42.85 10.26
C SER A 55 -22.60 41.39 10.54
N VAL A 56 -21.42 41.15 11.13
CA VAL A 56 -21.00 39.83 11.62
C VAL A 56 -20.72 39.94 13.12
N THR A 57 -21.31 39.05 13.91
CA THR A 57 -21.08 38.95 15.37
C THR A 57 -20.40 37.62 15.67
N VAL A 58 -19.32 37.66 16.46
CA VAL A 58 -18.54 36.47 16.86
C VAL A 58 -18.83 36.14 18.33
N PHE A 59 -19.06 34.86 18.64
CA PHE A 59 -19.24 34.36 20.01
C PHE A 59 -18.05 33.50 20.44
N SER A 60 -17.69 33.54 21.72
CA SER A 60 -16.72 32.62 22.35
C SER A 60 -17.35 31.96 23.58
N VAL A 61 -17.08 30.66 23.77
CA VAL A 61 -17.63 29.82 24.85
C VAL A 61 -16.53 29.53 25.87
N LYS A 62 -16.80 29.77 27.16
CA LYS A 62 -15.88 29.50 28.28
C LYS A 62 -16.50 28.47 29.23
N MET A 63 -15.78 27.38 29.53
CA MET A 63 -16.16 26.40 30.56
C MET A 63 -15.53 26.73 31.93
N ARG A 64 -16.22 26.39 33.04
CA ARG A 64 -15.85 26.76 34.43
C ARG A 64 -15.79 25.54 35.38
N GLY A 65 -14.64 25.36 36.05
CA GLY A 65 -14.40 24.68 37.35
C GLY A 65 -14.48 23.13 37.40
N GLY A 66 -13.65 22.33 38.08
CA GLY A 66 -12.49 22.45 39.01
C GLY A 66 -11.84 21.03 39.13
N GLY A 67 -10.73 20.72 39.84
CA GLY A 67 -9.83 21.46 40.72
C GLY A 67 -8.45 20.75 40.84
N LEU A 68 -7.57 21.34 41.65
CA LEU A 68 -6.14 21.05 41.83
C LEU A 68 -5.82 19.66 42.45
N TRP A 69 -4.75 19.03 41.95
CA TRP A 69 -3.72 18.37 42.78
C TRP A 69 -2.33 18.59 42.16
N GLN A 70 -1.36 18.88 43.02
CA GLN A 70 -0.01 19.36 42.72
C GLN A 70 1.04 18.25 42.84
N LEU A 71 2.10 18.39 42.02
CA LEU A 71 3.50 18.00 42.23
C LEU A 71 3.93 16.51 42.17
N GLY A 72 4.79 16.23 41.18
CA GLY A 72 5.77 15.15 41.18
C GLY A 72 6.78 15.32 40.03
N GLN A 73 8.05 15.54 40.37
CA GLN A 73 9.13 16.03 39.50
C GLN A 73 9.74 14.99 38.51
N SER A 74 10.35 15.56 37.47
CA SER A 74 11.52 15.08 36.71
C SER A 74 11.31 14.01 35.62
N MET A 75 11.56 14.37 34.36
CA MET A 75 12.90 14.29 33.77
C MET A 75 12.90 14.96 32.38
N THR A 76 13.88 15.81 32.17
CA THR A 76 14.20 16.52 30.94
C THR A 76 14.43 15.55 29.77
N ARG A 77 13.59 15.65 28.73
CA ARG A 77 13.99 15.24 27.37
C ARG A 77 13.67 16.37 26.41
N ARG A 78 14.73 16.94 25.83
CA ARG A 78 14.69 17.76 24.62
C ARG A 78 13.95 16.96 23.53
N LEU A 79 12.69 17.31 23.30
CA LEU A 79 12.08 17.13 22.00
C LEU A 79 12.26 18.46 21.29
N ALA A 80 13.08 18.44 20.24
CA ALA A 80 13.03 19.47 19.23
C ALA A 80 11.56 19.62 18.83
N GLN A 81 11.08 20.86 18.92
CA GLN A 81 9.77 21.29 18.48
C GLN A 81 9.74 21.11 16.96
N ALA A 82 9.47 19.89 16.50
CA ALA A 82 9.07 19.65 15.14
C ALA A 82 7.68 20.26 15.02
N ASP A 83 7.56 21.25 14.14
CA ASP A 83 6.29 21.79 13.71
C ASP A 83 5.32 20.64 13.49
N LYS A 84 4.18 20.67 14.19
CA LYS A 84 3.05 19.83 13.84
C LYS A 84 2.51 20.36 12.52
N THR A 85 3.15 19.99 11.42
CA THR A 85 2.47 19.93 10.13
C THR A 85 1.39 18.89 10.29
N VAL A 86 0.19 19.38 10.62
CA VAL A 86 -1.05 18.66 10.35
C VAL A 86 -0.93 18.20 8.91
N ALA A 87 -0.87 16.89 8.69
CA ALA A 87 -0.94 16.34 7.35
C ALA A 87 -2.28 16.81 6.76
N HIS A 88 -2.22 17.86 5.95
CA HIS A 88 -3.33 18.23 5.11
C HIS A 88 -3.58 17.01 4.23
N ARG A 89 -4.72 16.34 4.44
CA ARG A 89 -5.29 15.53 3.38
C ARG A 89 -5.53 16.50 2.23
N TYR A 90 -4.62 16.49 1.27
CA TYR A 90 -4.95 16.96 -0.06
C TYR A 90 -6.04 16.01 -0.54
N PHE A 91 -7.30 16.40 -0.35
CA PHE A 91 -8.30 16.04 -1.35
C PHE A 91 -7.70 16.54 -2.64
N SER A 92 -7.27 15.63 -3.50
CA SER A 92 -6.88 15.99 -4.85
C SER A 92 -8.01 16.86 -5.38
N THR A 93 -7.69 18.08 -5.80
CA THR A 93 -8.45 18.72 -6.88
C THR A 93 -8.70 17.66 -7.95
N GLU A 94 -9.84 17.68 -8.65
CA GLU A 94 -10.18 16.74 -9.74
C GLU A 94 -9.11 16.75 -10.84
N ALA A 95 -7.96 16.15 -10.56
CA ALA A 95 -6.95 15.81 -11.53
C ALA A 95 -7.54 14.65 -12.31
N GLU A 96 -7.48 14.74 -13.64
CA GLU A 96 -7.94 13.69 -14.51
C GLU A 96 -7.15 12.41 -14.19
N LEU A 97 -7.82 11.45 -13.55
CA LEU A 97 -7.21 10.19 -13.16
C LEU A 97 -6.75 9.43 -14.40
N LYS A 98 -5.52 8.91 -14.37
CA LYS A 98 -5.02 8.02 -15.41
C LYS A 98 -5.90 6.76 -15.50
N LYS A 99 -6.06 6.23 -16.70
CA LYS A 99 -6.88 5.03 -16.97
C LYS A 99 -5.99 3.93 -17.53
N THR A 100 -6.14 2.71 -17.04
CA THR A 100 -5.53 1.54 -17.67
C THR A 100 -6.27 1.23 -18.97
N VAL A 101 -5.67 0.43 -19.86
CA VAL A 101 -6.35 -0.02 -21.09
C VAL A 101 -7.59 -0.87 -20.82
N LEU A 102 -7.71 -1.42 -19.61
CA LEU A 102 -8.86 -2.19 -19.17
C LEU A 102 -9.95 -1.35 -18.50
N TYR A 103 -9.83 -0.01 -18.47
CA TYR A 103 -10.79 0.86 -17.79
C TYR A 103 -12.25 0.60 -18.21
N ASP A 104 -12.55 0.63 -19.51
CA ASP A 104 -13.93 0.41 -19.99
C ASP A 104 -14.39 -1.03 -19.72
N PHE A 105 -13.46 -2.00 -19.76
CA PHE A 105 -13.74 -3.38 -19.39
C PHE A 105 -14.12 -3.52 -17.91
N HIS A 106 -13.45 -2.78 -17.02
CA HIS A 106 -13.81 -2.74 -15.61
C HIS A 106 -15.21 -2.18 -15.40
N VAL A 107 -15.52 -1.04 -16.03
CA VAL A 107 -16.83 -0.39 -15.95
C VAL A 107 -17.94 -1.31 -16.47
N ALA A 108 -17.75 -1.92 -17.64
CA ALA A 108 -18.71 -2.84 -18.24
C ALA A 108 -18.99 -4.08 -17.35
N ASN A 109 -18.02 -4.50 -16.54
CA ASN A 109 -18.17 -5.62 -15.61
C ASN A 109 -18.62 -5.20 -14.19
N GLY A 110 -19.05 -3.94 -14.01
CA GLY A 110 -19.56 -3.44 -12.74
C GLY A 110 -18.47 -3.06 -11.73
N GLY A 111 -17.27 -2.72 -12.21
CA GLY A 111 -16.17 -2.21 -11.41
C GLY A 111 -16.54 -0.88 -10.75
N LYS A 112 -16.40 -0.81 -9.43
CA LYS A 112 -16.55 0.43 -8.66
C LYS A 112 -15.24 1.19 -8.68
N MET A 113 -15.14 2.16 -9.58
CA MET A 113 -13.89 2.88 -9.84
C MET A 113 -13.60 3.92 -8.73
N VAL A 114 -12.37 3.94 -8.23
CA VAL A 114 -11.89 4.88 -7.21
C VAL A 114 -10.52 5.44 -7.58
N PRO A 115 -10.14 6.63 -7.07
CA PRO A 115 -8.77 7.10 -7.13
C PRO A 115 -7.81 6.17 -6.38
N PHE A 116 -6.75 5.71 -7.04
CA PHE A 116 -5.67 4.94 -6.43
C PHE A 116 -4.34 5.26 -7.10
N ALA A 117 -3.40 5.85 -6.35
CA ALA A 117 -2.07 6.24 -6.85
C ALA A 117 -2.11 7.08 -8.16
N GLY A 118 -3.11 7.95 -8.33
CA GLY A 118 -3.30 8.76 -9.55
C GLY A 118 -4.03 8.05 -10.70
N TRP A 119 -4.48 6.82 -10.50
CA TRP A 119 -5.24 6.02 -11.47
C TRP A 119 -6.70 5.82 -11.04
N SER A 120 -7.57 5.58 -12.02
CA SER A 120 -8.94 5.13 -11.80
C SER A 120 -9.00 3.61 -11.81
N MET A 121 -9.13 2.99 -10.63
CA MET A 121 -9.02 1.53 -10.44
C MET A 121 -10.26 0.97 -9.74
N PRO A 122 -10.68 -0.27 -10.03
CA PRO A 122 -11.83 -0.89 -9.36
C PRO A 122 -11.46 -1.29 -7.92
N ILE A 123 -12.14 -0.73 -6.92
CA ILE A 123 -12.01 -1.18 -5.52
C ILE A 123 -12.64 -2.57 -5.32
N GLN A 124 -13.72 -2.84 -6.03
CA GLN A 124 -14.44 -4.12 -6.09
C GLN A 124 -15.32 -4.15 -7.35
N TYR A 125 -15.96 -5.29 -7.61
CA TYR A 125 -16.98 -5.48 -8.64
C TYR A 125 -18.36 -5.74 -8.00
N LYS A 126 -19.14 -6.65 -8.59
CA LYS A 126 -20.43 -7.12 -8.05
C LYS A 126 -20.26 -7.82 -6.71
N ASP A 127 -19.26 -8.69 -6.61
CA ASP A 127 -18.93 -9.41 -5.38
C ASP A 127 -18.46 -8.44 -4.28
N SER A 128 -18.74 -8.81 -3.02
CA SER A 128 -18.16 -8.10 -1.89
C SER A 128 -16.65 -8.36 -1.81
N ILE A 129 -15.91 -7.46 -1.14
CA ILE A 129 -14.49 -7.67 -0.87
C ILE A 129 -14.24 -9.03 -0.19
N MET A 130 -15.12 -9.43 0.74
CA MET A 130 -15.00 -10.71 1.44
C MET A 130 -15.16 -11.90 0.50
N ASP A 131 -16.18 -11.87 -0.36
CA ASP A 131 -16.45 -12.96 -1.30
C ASP A 131 -15.34 -13.07 -2.35
N SER A 132 -14.83 -11.94 -2.85
CA SER A 132 -13.70 -11.95 -3.78
C SER A 132 -12.41 -12.49 -3.13
N THR A 133 -12.13 -12.15 -1.87
CA THR A 133 -11.00 -12.72 -1.12
C THR A 133 -11.13 -14.25 -1.01
N LEU A 134 -12.30 -14.74 -0.62
CA LEU A 134 -12.56 -16.19 -0.52
C LEU A 134 -12.45 -16.87 -1.89
N ASN A 135 -13.00 -16.26 -2.95
CA ASN A 135 -12.91 -16.80 -4.30
C ASN A 135 -11.47 -16.91 -4.79
N CYS A 136 -10.60 -15.94 -4.48
CA CYS A 136 -9.18 -16.03 -4.84
C CYS A 136 -8.49 -17.24 -4.20
N ARG A 137 -8.81 -17.56 -2.94
CA ARG A 137 -8.19 -18.70 -2.22
C ARG A 137 -8.74 -20.06 -2.60
N GLN A 138 -9.98 -20.11 -3.10
CA GLN A 138 -10.67 -21.35 -3.46
C GLN A 138 -10.57 -21.66 -4.95
N ASN A 139 -10.60 -20.63 -5.80
CA ASN A 139 -10.69 -20.73 -7.25
C ASN A 139 -9.57 -19.93 -7.90
N GLY A 140 -9.80 -18.63 -8.12
CA GLY A 140 -8.81 -17.73 -8.65
C GLY A 140 -9.35 -16.33 -8.89
N SER A 141 -8.45 -15.40 -9.16
CA SER A 141 -8.76 -13.99 -9.35
C SER A 141 -7.84 -13.39 -10.40
N LEU A 142 -8.42 -12.55 -11.25
CA LEU A 142 -7.70 -11.75 -12.23
C LEU A 142 -7.72 -10.29 -11.74
N PHE A 143 -6.53 -9.74 -11.52
CA PHE A 143 -6.33 -8.37 -11.12
C PHE A 143 -5.70 -7.59 -12.27
N ASP A 144 -6.19 -6.37 -12.50
CA ASP A 144 -5.48 -5.38 -13.30
C ASP A 144 -4.50 -4.63 -12.40
N VAL A 145 -3.22 -4.80 -12.67
CA VAL A 145 -2.11 -4.12 -11.99
C VAL A 145 -1.28 -3.29 -12.97
N SER A 146 -1.87 -2.90 -14.11
CA SER A 146 -1.19 -2.14 -15.17
C SER A 146 -0.81 -0.71 -14.78
N HIS A 147 -1.27 -0.25 -13.61
CA HIS A 147 -0.84 1.01 -12.99
C HIS A 147 0.58 0.91 -12.38
N MET A 148 1.09 -0.30 -12.14
CA MET A 148 2.49 -0.52 -11.73
C MET A 148 3.45 -0.27 -12.90
N CYS A 149 4.72 0.00 -12.60
CA CYS A 149 5.71 0.35 -13.61
C CYS A 149 6.67 -0.81 -13.85
N GLY A 150 6.54 -1.49 -14.99
CA GLY A 150 7.53 -2.44 -15.47
C GLY A 150 8.69 -1.72 -16.18
N LEU A 151 9.93 -2.15 -15.93
CA LEU A 151 11.11 -1.63 -16.63
C LEU A 151 12.14 -2.73 -16.88
N SER A 152 12.92 -2.56 -17.94
CA SER A 152 14.09 -3.38 -18.22
C SER A 152 15.37 -2.56 -18.03
N LEU A 153 16.36 -3.08 -17.31
CA LEU A 153 17.72 -2.58 -17.32
C LEU A 153 18.56 -3.44 -18.26
N LYS A 154 19.37 -2.81 -19.12
CA LYS A 154 20.24 -3.48 -20.09
C LYS A 154 21.65 -2.88 -20.12
N GLY A 155 22.63 -3.68 -20.53
CA GLY A 155 24.03 -3.31 -20.61
C GLY A 155 24.89 -4.23 -19.76
N LYS A 156 26.19 -4.33 -20.05
CA LYS A 156 27.08 -5.28 -19.34
C LYS A 156 27.21 -5.00 -17.85
N ASP A 157 26.93 -3.77 -17.41
CA ASP A 157 27.04 -3.34 -16.03
C ASP A 157 25.68 -3.19 -15.33
N CYS A 158 24.58 -3.71 -15.90
CA CYS A 158 23.24 -3.55 -15.32
C CYS A 158 23.08 -4.19 -13.94
N MET A 159 23.70 -5.36 -13.69
CA MET A 159 23.68 -6.02 -12.37
C MET A 159 24.54 -5.26 -11.34
N PRO A 160 25.84 -4.96 -11.60
CA PRO A 160 26.64 -4.12 -10.70
C PRO A 160 26.02 -2.76 -10.40
N PHE A 161 25.32 -2.15 -11.37
CA PHE A 161 24.58 -0.91 -11.16
C PHE A 161 23.41 -1.12 -10.19
N LEU A 162 22.49 -2.06 -10.49
CA LEU A 162 21.29 -2.26 -9.69
C LEU A 162 21.62 -2.65 -8.26
N GLU A 163 22.65 -3.46 -8.06
CA GLU A 163 23.08 -3.90 -6.72
C GLU A 163 23.55 -2.76 -5.81
N LYS A 164 23.89 -1.59 -6.35
CA LYS A 164 24.14 -0.40 -5.50
C LYS A 164 22.86 0.08 -4.82
N LEU A 165 21.72 -0.10 -5.46
CA LEU A 165 20.44 0.45 -5.03
C LEU A 165 19.60 -0.55 -4.24
N VAL A 166 19.83 -1.84 -4.42
CA VAL A 166 18.98 -2.90 -3.86
C VAL A 166 19.73 -3.89 -2.96
N ILE A 167 19.01 -4.49 -2.02
CA ILE A 167 19.55 -5.44 -1.03
C ILE A 167 19.70 -6.89 -1.53
N ALA A 168 19.12 -7.22 -2.69
CA ALA A 168 19.19 -8.57 -3.25
C ALA A 168 20.58 -8.88 -3.84
N ASP A 169 20.91 -10.17 -3.89
CA ASP A 169 22.04 -10.68 -4.67
C ASP A 169 21.56 -10.98 -6.09
N VAL A 170 21.61 -9.95 -6.95
CA VAL A 170 21.10 -10.02 -8.33
C VAL A 170 22.04 -10.83 -9.20
N ALA A 171 23.35 -10.65 -9.04
CA ALA A 171 24.37 -11.40 -9.76
C ALA A 171 24.28 -12.91 -9.49
N GLY A 172 23.96 -13.29 -8.25
CA GLY A 172 23.78 -14.67 -7.81
C GLY A 172 22.49 -15.35 -8.29
N LEU A 173 21.56 -14.62 -8.92
CA LEU A 173 20.37 -15.23 -9.52
C LEU A 173 20.75 -16.08 -10.74
N ALA A 174 20.05 -17.19 -10.93
CA ALA A 174 20.07 -17.91 -12.19
C ALA A 174 19.32 -17.10 -13.28
N PRO A 175 19.68 -17.22 -14.57
CA PRO A 175 18.89 -16.66 -15.65
C PRO A 175 17.43 -17.15 -15.61
N GLY A 176 16.50 -16.22 -15.78
CA GLY A 176 15.07 -16.42 -15.62
C GLY A 176 14.60 -16.66 -14.19
N ALA A 177 15.39 -16.27 -13.18
CA ALA A 177 14.96 -16.28 -11.78
C ALA A 177 14.76 -14.84 -11.26
N GLY A 178 13.74 -14.68 -10.43
CA GLY A 178 13.42 -13.43 -9.76
C GLY A 178 13.28 -13.57 -8.26
N THR A 179 13.34 -12.43 -7.58
CA THR A 179 13.25 -12.30 -6.14
C THR A 179 12.61 -10.96 -5.77
N LEU A 180 11.99 -10.90 -4.60
CA LEU A 180 11.70 -9.62 -3.96
C LEU A 180 13.03 -8.96 -3.55
N THR A 181 13.09 -7.66 -3.68
CA THR A 181 14.14 -6.80 -3.14
C THR A 181 13.54 -5.50 -2.59
N VAL A 182 14.40 -4.71 -1.96
CA VAL A 182 14.07 -3.39 -1.43
C VAL A 182 15.11 -2.41 -1.94
N PHE A 183 14.66 -1.33 -2.57
CA PHE A 183 15.49 -0.15 -2.83
C PHE A 183 15.76 0.55 -1.51
N THR A 184 17.00 0.88 -1.20
CA THR A 184 17.37 1.53 0.06
C THR A 184 18.03 2.87 -0.16
N ASN A 185 17.89 3.77 0.82
CA ASN A 185 18.62 5.04 0.87
C ASN A 185 19.91 4.91 1.71
N GLU A 186 20.71 5.98 1.76
CA GLU A 186 21.98 6.06 2.48
C GLU A 186 21.84 5.81 3.98
N LYS A 187 20.64 6.05 4.54
CA LYS A 187 20.32 5.79 5.96
C LYS A 187 19.80 4.38 6.21
N GLY A 188 19.69 3.54 5.17
CA GLY A 188 19.23 2.16 5.24
C GLY A 188 17.70 2.00 5.24
N GLY A 189 16.95 3.08 5.06
CA GLY A 189 15.49 3.02 4.98
C GLY A 189 14.98 2.63 3.60
N ALA A 190 13.78 2.05 3.55
CA ALA A 190 13.17 1.53 2.33
C ALA A 190 12.61 2.66 1.43
N ILE A 191 13.14 2.79 0.21
CA ILE A 191 12.61 3.68 -0.83
C ILE A 191 11.42 3.04 -1.52
N ASP A 192 11.49 1.76 -1.88
CA ASP A 192 10.38 0.98 -2.40
C ASP A 192 10.72 -0.52 -2.31
N ASP A 193 9.73 -1.39 -2.35
CA ASP A 193 9.92 -2.81 -2.59
C ASP A 193 9.60 -3.19 -4.04
N SER A 194 10.35 -4.13 -4.60
CA SER A 194 10.23 -4.48 -6.02
C SER A 194 10.51 -5.96 -6.23
N VAL A 195 9.81 -6.55 -7.20
CA VAL A 195 10.20 -7.85 -7.75
C VAL A 195 11.16 -7.60 -8.90
N ILE A 196 12.35 -8.16 -8.78
CA ILE A 196 13.39 -8.10 -9.82
C ILE A 196 13.61 -9.49 -10.40
N THR A 197 14.01 -9.56 -11.65
CA THR A 197 14.29 -10.79 -12.38
C THR A 197 15.56 -10.62 -13.18
N LYS A 198 16.51 -11.54 -13.01
CA LYS A 198 17.62 -11.69 -13.94
C LYS A 198 17.11 -12.40 -15.19
N VAL A 199 16.87 -11.68 -16.27
CA VAL A 199 16.46 -12.31 -17.55
C VAL A 199 17.66 -13.06 -18.12
N LYS A 200 18.80 -12.38 -18.20
CA LYS A 200 20.13 -12.90 -18.54
C LYS A 200 21.19 -11.92 -17.98
N ASP A 201 22.48 -12.18 -18.21
CA ASP A 201 23.57 -11.42 -17.58
C ASP A 201 23.59 -9.92 -17.94
N ASP A 202 23.07 -9.53 -19.09
CA ASP A 202 23.01 -8.14 -19.59
C ASP A 202 21.57 -7.58 -19.62
N HIS A 203 20.61 -8.24 -18.94
CA HIS A 203 19.21 -7.85 -18.94
C HIS A 203 18.50 -8.23 -17.62
N ILE A 204 18.01 -7.22 -16.92
CA ILE A 204 17.16 -7.34 -15.74
C ILE A 204 15.77 -6.79 -16.08
N TYR A 205 14.72 -7.49 -15.65
CA TYR A 205 13.35 -6.97 -15.65
C TYR A 205 12.92 -6.73 -14.21
N LEU A 206 12.21 -5.64 -13.94
CA LEU A 206 11.70 -5.33 -12.61
C LEU A 206 10.39 -4.56 -12.67
N VAL A 207 9.61 -4.65 -11.59
CA VAL A 207 8.34 -3.95 -11.43
C VAL A 207 8.36 -3.14 -10.13
N VAL A 208 8.08 -1.84 -10.21
CA VAL A 208 8.00 -0.94 -9.04
C VAL A 208 6.58 -0.49 -8.76
N ASN A 209 6.31 -0.07 -7.51
CA ASN A 209 4.97 0.28 -7.07
C ASN A 209 4.43 1.53 -7.79
N ALA A 210 3.13 1.51 -8.11
CA ALA A 210 2.49 2.61 -8.84
C ALA A 210 2.60 3.97 -8.14
N GLY A 211 2.42 3.99 -6.82
CA GLY A 211 2.54 5.21 -6.00
C GLY A 211 3.99 5.69 -5.81
N CYS A 212 4.98 4.85 -6.13
CA CYS A 212 6.39 5.15 -6.01
C CYS A 212 7.05 5.45 -7.36
N ARG A 213 6.37 5.15 -8.47
CA ARG A 213 6.88 5.27 -9.85
C ARG A 213 7.75 6.51 -10.08
N ASP A 214 7.22 7.71 -9.87
CA ASP A 214 7.96 8.94 -10.20
C ASP A 214 9.23 9.09 -9.34
N LYS A 215 9.14 8.74 -8.06
CA LYS A 215 10.25 8.78 -7.10
C LYS A 215 11.32 7.72 -7.43
N ASP A 216 10.90 6.49 -7.75
CA ASP A 216 11.82 5.38 -8.01
C ASP A 216 12.53 5.58 -9.35
N LEU A 217 11.81 6.04 -10.38
CA LEU A 217 12.39 6.40 -11.66
C LEU A 217 13.41 7.54 -11.48
N ALA A 218 13.08 8.59 -10.74
CA ALA A 218 14.03 9.67 -10.46
C ALA A 218 15.29 9.17 -9.74
N HIS A 219 15.12 8.30 -8.73
CA HIS A 219 16.22 7.73 -7.97
C HIS A 219 17.13 6.85 -8.84
N ILE A 220 16.57 5.98 -9.67
CA ILE A 220 17.32 5.14 -10.61
C ILE A 220 18.06 5.99 -11.63
N GLU A 221 17.40 6.97 -12.24
CA GLU A 221 17.99 7.85 -13.27
C GLU A 221 19.16 8.67 -12.72
N GLU A 222 19.03 9.24 -11.51
CA GLU A 222 20.10 10.00 -10.86
C GLU A 222 21.36 9.14 -10.67
N HIS A 223 21.19 7.95 -10.08
CA HIS A 223 22.30 7.03 -9.85
C HIS A 223 22.88 6.49 -11.17
N MET A 224 22.03 6.28 -12.18
CA MET A 224 22.44 5.81 -13.49
C MET A 224 23.31 6.85 -14.19
N LYS A 225 22.94 8.14 -14.16
CA LYS A 225 23.78 9.23 -14.70
C LYS A 225 25.15 9.25 -14.05
N ALA A 226 25.20 9.17 -12.72
CA ALA A 226 26.46 9.15 -11.98
C ALA A 226 27.32 7.90 -12.30
N PHE A 227 26.67 6.75 -12.53
CA PHE A 227 27.33 5.50 -12.91
C PHE A 227 27.92 5.57 -14.33
N LYS A 228 27.15 6.09 -15.30
CA LYS A 228 27.59 6.28 -16.69
C LYS A 228 28.69 7.33 -16.82
N ALA A 229 28.65 8.39 -16.03
CA ALA A 229 29.72 9.39 -15.99
C ALA A 229 31.08 8.80 -15.58
N LYS A 230 31.09 7.65 -14.90
CA LYS A 230 32.29 6.88 -14.52
C LYS A 230 32.65 5.78 -15.54
N GLY A 231 32.03 5.78 -16.72
CA GLY A 231 32.28 4.82 -17.79
C GLY A 231 31.45 3.54 -17.72
N GLY A 232 30.44 3.47 -16.85
CA GLY A 232 29.56 2.30 -16.75
C GLY A 232 28.57 2.18 -17.91
N ASP A 233 28.31 0.96 -18.36
CA ASP A 233 27.37 0.63 -19.44
C ASP A 233 26.06 0.06 -18.88
N VAL A 234 25.08 0.96 -18.76
CA VAL A 234 23.71 0.62 -18.38
C VAL A 234 22.73 1.60 -19.03
N SER A 235 21.56 1.07 -19.38
CA SER A 235 20.40 1.81 -19.87
C SER A 235 19.14 1.18 -19.34
N TRP A 236 18.04 1.91 -19.41
CA TRP A 236 16.72 1.38 -19.09
C TRP A 236 15.71 1.61 -20.21
N HIS A 237 14.67 0.78 -20.20
CA HIS A 237 13.47 0.96 -20.99
C HIS A 237 12.27 0.80 -20.06
N ILE A 238 11.38 1.79 -20.04
CA ILE A 238 10.14 1.78 -19.27
C ILE A 238 9.05 1.19 -20.16
N HIS A 239 8.37 0.15 -19.68
CA HIS A 239 7.40 -0.62 -20.46
C HIS A 239 5.97 -0.03 -20.42
N ASP A 240 5.81 1.24 -20.76
CA ASP A 240 4.49 1.90 -20.80
C ASP A 240 3.61 1.39 -21.95
N GLU A 241 4.22 0.76 -22.95
CA GLU A 241 3.52 0.06 -24.04
C GLU A 241 2.90 -1.28 -23.60
N ARG A 242 3.05 -1.67 -22.33
CA ARG A 242 2.61 -2.96 -21.80
C ARG A 242 1.65 -2.78 -20.62
N SER A 243 0.70 -3.68 -20.53
CA SER A 243 -0.19 -3.84 -19.39
C SER A 243 0.28 -4.98 -18.50
N LEU A 244 -0.13 -5.00 -17.25
CA LEU A 244 0.26 -6.02 -16.28
C LEU A 244 -0.99 -6.61 -15.62
N LEU A 245 -1.20 -7.91 -15.83
CA LEU A 245 -2.31 -8.66 -15.23
C LEU A 245 -1.75 -9.63 -14.20
N ALA A 246 -2.42 -9.76 -13.05
CA ALA A 246 -2.07 -10.78 -12.07
C ALA A 246 -3.19 -11.83 -11.99
N LEU A 247 -2.87 -13.07 -12.34
CA LEU A 247 -3.78 -14.22 -12.24
C LEU A 247 -3.35 -15.06 -11.02
N GLN A 248 -4.18 -15.09 -10.00
CA GLN A 248 -3.81 -15.59 -8.66
C GLN A 248 -4.84 -16.60 -8.15
N GLY A 249 -4.41 -17.62 -7.42
CA GLY A 249 -5.26 -18.67 -6.86
C GLY A 249 -5.02 -20.05 -7.47
N PRO A 250 -5.61 -21.11 -6.89
CA PRO A 250 -5.35 -22.49 -7.29
C PRO A 250 -5.68 -22.82 -8.75
N LEU A 251 -6.58 -22.07 -9.39
CA LEU A 251 -6.92 -22.22 -10.81
C LEU A 251 -6.04 -21.39 -11.75
N ALA A 252 -5.08 -20.63 -11.24
CA ALA A 252 -4.22 -19.77 -12.07
C ALA A 252 -3.42 -20.57 -13.09
N ALA A 253 -2.67 -21.57 -12.65
CA ALA A 253 -1.86 -22.43 -13.52
C ALA A 253 -2.71 -23.24 -14.52
N PRO A 254 -3.73 -24.02 -14.10
CA PRO A 254 -4.53 -24.78 -15.07
C PRO A 254 -5.26 -23.88 -16.07
N THR A 255 -5.76 -22.71 -15.65
CA THR A 255 -6.41 -21.76 -16.58
C THR A 255 -5.41 -21.23 -17.61
N LEU A 256 -4.23 -20.78 -17.16
CA LEU A 256 -3.22 -20.20 -18.04
C LEU A 256 -2.60 -21.23 -18.99
N GLN A 257 -2.53 -22.49 -18.56
CA GLN A 257 -2.00 -23.60 -19.36
C GLN A 257 -2.77 -23.79 -20.68
N HIS A 258 -4.07 -23.47 -20.72
CA HIS A 258 -4.87 -23.51 -21.95
C HIS A 258 -4.47 -22.45 -22.98
N LEU A 259 -3.73 -21.42 -22.56
CA LEU A 259 -3.39 -20.26 -23.37
C LEU A 259 -1.92 -20.24 -23.79
N THR A 260 -1.13 -21.24 -23.43
CA THR A 260 0.29 -21.31 -23.80
C THR A 260 0.73 -22.74 -24.11
N LYS A 261 1.77 -22.86 -24.94
CA LYS A 261 2.50 -24.12 -25.19
C LYS A 261 3.52 -24.43 -24.08
N GLU A 262 3.85 -23.40 -23.29
CA GLU A 262 4.43 -23.41 -21.95
C GLU A 262 4.13 -24.63 -21.05
N ASP A 263 5.02 -25.57 -20.72
CA ASP A 263 4.69 -26.52 -19.62
C ASP A 263 4.81 -25.82 -18.25
N LEU A 264 3.69 -25.28 -17.76
CA LEU A 264 3.66 -24.50 -16.52
C LEU A 264 3.86 -25.36 -15.27
N SER A 265 3.81 -26.69 -15.37
CA SER A 265 4.13 -27.59 -14.25
C SER A 265 5.62 -27.57 -13.89
N LYS A 266 6.49 -27.15 -14.81
CA LYS A 266 7.95 -27.03 -14.61
C LYS A 266 8.40 -25.61 -14.28
N PHE A 267 7.46 -24.67 -14.20
CA PHE A 267 7.75 -23.26 -14.01
C PHE A 267 7.56 -22.87 -12.54
N TYR A 268 8.61 -22.88 -11.73
CA TYR A 268 8.49 -22.72 -10.26
C TYR A 268 8.28 -21.26 -9.82
N PHE A 269 7.84 -21.06 -8.57
CA PHE A 269 7.70 -19.73 -7.97
C PHE A 269 9.00 -18.93 -8.06
N GLY A 270 8.89 -17.66 -8.46
CA GLY A 270 10.04 -16.80 -8.77
C GLY A 270 10.64 -17.03 -10.17
N GLY A 271 10.11 -17.98 -10.95
CA GLY A 271 10.51 -18.17 -12.33
C GLY A 271 10.03 -17.04 -13.23
N PHE A 272 10.80 -16.77 -14.28
CA PHE A 272 10.50 -15.84 -15.35
C PHE A 272 10.76 -16.47 -16.72
N ARG A 273 9.86 -16.24 -17.67
CA ARG A 273 10.05 -16.56 -19.08
C ARG A 273 9.41 -15.50 -19.97
N ILE A 274 9.99 -15.31 -21.14
CA ILE A 274 9.35 -14.62 -22.25
C ILE A 274 8.75 -15.70 -23.15
N LEU A 275 7.43 -15.65 -23.37
CA LEU A 275 6.71 -16.69 -24.11
C LEU A 275 5.40 -16.16 -24.69
N ASP A 276 4.82 -16.92 -25.62
CA ASP A 276 3.51 -16.61 -26.19
C ASP A 276 2.38 -17.10 -25.29
N ILE A 277 1.48 -16.18 -24.94
CA ILE A 277 0.24 -16.45 -24.20
C ILE A 277 -0.90 -15.84 -25.00
N ASN A 278 -1.86 -16.68 -25.41
CA ASN A 278 -2.99 -16.28 -26.24
C ASN A 278 -2.57 -15.51 -27.52
N GLY A 279 -1.46 -15.94 -28.15
CA GLY A 279 -0.90 -15.30 -29.35
C GLY A 279 -0.14 -13.99 -29.11
N ALA A 280 0.00 -13.53 -27.86
CA ALA A 280 0.74 -12.32 -27.50
C ALA A 280 2.08 -12.63 -26.84
N HIS A 281 3.12 -11.88 -27.22
CA HIS A 281 4.48 -12.01 -26.68
C HIS A 281 4.57 -11.42 -25.26
N CYS A 282 4.48 -12.29 -24.26
CA CYS A 282 4.34 -11.92 -22.85
C CYS A 282 5.63 -12.12 -22.05
N PHE A 283 5.80 -11.30 -21.00
CA PHE A 283 6.74 -11.60 -19.92
C PHE A 283 5.94 -12.22 -18.79
N LEU A 284 6.20 -13.48 -18.50
CA LEU A 284 5.51 -14.25 -17.48
C LEU A 284 6.42 -14.42 -16.27
N THR A 285 5.92 -14.05 -15.09
CA THR A 285 6.57 -14.29 -13.81
C THR A 285 5.64 -15.10 -12.93
N ARG A 286 6.11 -16.20 -12.30
CA ARG A 286 5.31 -16.94 -11.30
C ARG A 286 5.48 -16.33 -9.92
N THR A 287 4.88 -15.15 -9.76
CA THR A 287 4.88 -14.33 -8.55
C THR A 287 3.47 -13.88 -8.22
N GLY A 288 3.32 -13.21 -7.08
CA GLY A 288 2.00 -12.78 -6.63
C GLY A 288 2.03 -11.98 -5.35
N TYR A 289 0.91 -11.30 -5.11
CA TYR A 289 0.69 -10.46 -3.92
C TYR A 289 -0.48 -10.96 -3.07
N THR A 290 -0.72 -12.27 -3.07
CA THR A 290 -1.90 -12.91 -2.43
C THR A 290 -1.56 -14.04 -1.45
N GLY A 291 -0.33 -14.54 -1.51
CA GLY A 291 0.09 -15.76 -0.81
C GLY A 291 -0.36 -17.07 -1.47
N GLU A 292 -1.21 -17.01 -2.50
CA GLU A 292 -1.54 -18.18 -3.33
C GLU A 292 -0.48 -18.40 -4.41
N ASP A 293 -0.57 -19.53 -5.10
CA ASP A 293 0.09 -19.70 -6.40
C ASP A 293 -0.53 -18.73 -7.44
N GLY A 294 0.24 -18.38 -8.46
CA GLY A 294 -0.22 -17.46 -9.49
C GLY A 294 0.91 -16.88 -10.33
N PHE A 295 0.49 -16.02 -11.26
CA PHE A 295 1.34 -15.40 -12.25
C PHE A 295 1.07 -13.91 -12.34
N GLU A 296 2.10 -13.18 -12.72
CA GLU A 296 2.03 -11.83 -13.27
C GLU A 296 2.42 -11.88 -14.75
N ILE A 297 1.58 -11.27 -15.59
CA ILE A 297 1.64 -11.37 -17.04
C ILE A 297 1.78 -9.96 -17.59
N SER A 298 3.01 -9.57 -17.95
CA SER A 298 3.23 -8.35 -18.72
C SER A 298 2.92 -8.65 -20.17
N VAL A 299 1.91 -8.00 -20.73
CA VAL A 299 1.36 -8.23 -22.07
C VAL A 299 1.38 -6.91 -22.85
N PRO A 300 1.64 -6.89 -24.17
CA PRO A 300 1.46 -5.67 -24.96
C PRO A 300 0.04 -5.12 -24.73
N SER A 301 -0.05 -3.81 -24.53
CA SER A 301 -1.31 -3.17 -24.11
C SER A 301 -2.47 -3.40 -25.09
N GLU A 302 -2.18 -3.53 -26.38
CA GLU A 302 -3.15 -3.87 -27.42
C GLU A 302 -3.77 -5.26 -27.27
N ASN A 303 -3.10 -6.21 -26.62
CA ASN A 303 -3.60 -7.57 -26.40
C ASN A 303 -4.19 -7.79 -25.01
N ALA A 304 -4.11 -6.80 -24.11
CA ALA A 304 -4.47 -6.96 -22.71
C ALA A 304 -5.96 -7.32 -22.51
N LEU A 305 -6.85 -6.68 -23.28
CA LEU A 305 -8.28 -6.95 -23.21
C LEU A 305 -8.63 -8.37 -23.65
N ASP A 306 -8.04 -8.82 -24.76
CA ASP A 306 -8.29 -10.16 -25.30
C ASP A 306 -7.74 -11.24 -24.38
N LEU A 307 -6.55 -11.02 -23.80
CA LEU A 307 -6.00 -11.93 -22.80
C LEU A 307 -6.88 -11.99 -21.54
N ALA A 308 -7.36 -10.86 -21.03
CA ALA A 308 -8.24 -10.84 -19.86
C ALA A 308 -9.54 -11.62 -20.11
N LYS A 309 -10.18 -11.42 -21.27
CA LYS A 309 -11.37 -12.18 -21.67
C LYS A 309 -11.08 -13.67 -21.81
N ALA A 310 -9.98 -14.04 -22.46
CA ALA A 310 -9.58 -15.43 -22.64
C ALA A 310 -9.36 -16.15 -21.30
N ILE A 311 -8.69 -15.49 -20.33
CA ILE A 311 -8.50 -16.05 -18.98
C ILE A 311 -9.86 -16.32 -18.30
N LEU A 312 -10.79 -15.35 -18.34
CA LEU A 312 -12.10 -15.52 -17.72
C LEU A 312 -12.90 -16.65 -18.38
N GLU A 313 -12.88 -16.73 -19.72
CA GLU A 313 -13.53 -17.79 -20.48
C GLU A 313 -12.95 -19.18 -20.15
N LYS A 314 -11.62 -19.35 -20.22
CA LYS A 314 -10.97 -20.65 -19.98
C LYS A 314 -11.07 -21.12 -18.53
N SER A 315 -11.38 -20.22 -17.60
CA SER A 315 -11.67 -20.58 -16.22
C SER A 315 -13.10 -21.07 -15.98
N GLU A 316 -13.95 -21.11 -17.02
CA GLU A 316 -15.38 -21.43 -16.92
C GLU A 316 -16.12 -20.55 -15.89
N GLY A 317 -15.71 -19.28 -15.78
CA GLY A 317 -16.27 -18.32 -14.82
C GLY A 317 -15.86 -18.51 -13.35
N LYS A 318 -14.93 -19.43 -13.05
CA LYS A 318 -14.41 -19.65 -11.68
C LYS A 318 -13.36 -18.62 -11.29
N VAL A 319 -12.51 -18.18 -12.22
CA VAL A 319 -11.66 -17.00 -12.03
C VAL A 319 -12.53 -15.77 -12.21
N ARG A 320 -12.44 -14.83 -11.26
CA ARG A 320 -13.24 -13.60 -11.27
C ARG A 320 -12.35 -12.37 -11.32
N LEU A 321 -12.88 -11.28 -11.89
CA LEU A 321 -12.24 -9.97 -11.75
C LEU A 321 -12.26 -9.55 -10.29
N THR A 322 -11.10 -9.13 -9.79
CA THR A 322 -10.93 -8.80 -8.38
C THR A 322 -10.28 -7.44 -8.21
N GLY A 323 -10.87 -6.61 -7.35
CA GLY A 323 -10.46 -5.22 -7.13
C GLY A 323 -9.46 -5.04 -5.99
N LEU A 324 -9.08 -3.78 -5.76
CA LEU A 324 -8.08 -3.37 -4.76
C LEU A 324 -8.43 -3.79 -3.32
N GLY A 325 -9.70 -3.85 -2.95
CA GLY A 325 -10.10 -4.17 -1.59
C GLY A 325 -9.75 -5.61 -1.19
N ALA A 326 -10.01 -6.56 -2.09
CA ALA A 326 -9.63 -7.95 -1.88
C ALA A 326 -8.12 -8.15 -2.03
N ARG A 327 -7.44 -7.38 -2.92
CA ARG A 327 -5.97 -7.35 -3.00
C ARG A 327 -5.34 -7.01 -1.65
N ASP A 328 -5.82 -5.97 -0.96
CA ASP A 328 -5.32 -5.58 0.36
C ASP A 328 -5.65 -6.62 1.45
N SER A 329 -6.82 -7.27 1.38
CA SER A 329 -7.17 -8.35 2.30
C SER A 329 -6.25 -9.57 2.14
N LEU A 330 -6.00 -10.00 0.90
CA LEU A 330 -5.19 -11.17 0.57
C LEU A 330 -3.71 -10.98 0.95
N ARG A 331 -3.12 -9.82 0.63
CA ARG A 331 -1.73 -9.52 0.97
C ARG A 331 -1.53 -9.44 2.49
N LEU A 332 -2.51 -8.88 3.21
CA LEU A 332 -2.45 -8.75 4.67
C LEU A 332 -2.49 -10.13 5.32
N GLU A 333 -3.41 -11.00 4.88
CA GLU A 333 -3.45 -12.40 5.31
C GLU A 333 -2.14 -13.16 5.01
N ALA A 334 -1.50 -12.88 3.87
CA ALA A 334 -0.21 -13.43 3.48
C ALA A 334 0.99 -12.79 4.20
N GLY A 335 0.78 -11.78 5.06
CA GLY A 335 1.85 -11.11 5.81
C GLY A 335 2.78 -10.23 4.95
N LEU A 336 2.35 -9.88 3.73
CA LEU A 336 3.13 -9.09 2.77
C LEU A 336 3.01 -7.59 3.08
N CYS A 337 4.15 -6.90 3.06
CA CYS A 337 4.21 -5.46 3.31
C CYS A 337 3.49 -4.67 2.21
N LEU A 338 2.89 -3.55 2.59
CA LEU A 338 2.44 -2.49 1.70
C LEU A 338 3.33 -1.26 1.89
N TYR A 339 4.06 -0.84 0.86
CA TYR A 339 4.85 0.39 0.93
C TYR A 339 3.96 1.62 1.18
N GLY A 340 4.43 2.53 2.04
CA GLY A 340 3.68 3.68 2.54
C GLY A 340 2.83 3.38 3.78
N ASN A 341 2.71 2.09 4.15
CA ASN A 341 2.01 1.65 5.36
C ASN A 341 2.95 0.87 6.27
N ASP A 342 3.39 -0.30 5.81
CA ASP A 342 4.21 -1.22 6.60
C ASP A 342 5.70 -1.00 6.39
N MET A 343 6.08 -0.20 5.39
CA MET A 343 7.46 0.18 5.09
C MET A 343 7.48 1.57 4.47
N GLU A 344 8.53 2.34 4.76
CA GLU A 344 8.76 3.66 4.22
C GLU A 344 10.23 4.08 4.41
N GLN A 345 10.58 5.31 4.01
CA GLN A 345 11.97 5.77 3.87
C GLN A 345 12.78 5.82 5.18
N HIS A 346 12.14 5.69 6.33
CA HIS A 346 12.82 5.67 7.63
C HIS A 346 12.76 4.32 8.33
N VAL A 347 12.19 3.30 7.67
CA VAL A 347 12.08 1.93 8.17
C VAL A 347 13.06 1.06 7.39
N THR A 348 13.95 0.38 8.09
CA THR A 348 14.92 -0.51 7.45
C THR A 348 14.29 -1.85 7.04
N PRO A 349 14.88 -2.58 6.07
CA PRO A 349 14.47 -3.95 5.77
C PRO A 349 14.54 -4.90 6.98
N VAL A 350 15.42 -4.65 7.94
CA VAL A 350 15.54 -5.47 9.16
C VAL A 350 14.36 -5.21 10.11
N GLU A 351 14.02 -3.93 10.32
CA GLU A 351 12.85 -3.51 11.09
C GLU A 351 11.55 -4.05 10.47
N ALA A 352 11.44 -4.02 9.14
CA ALA A 352 10.32 -4.55 8.39
C ALA A 352 10.24 -6.08 8.33
N GLY A 353 11.16 -6.80 8.96
CA GLY A 353 11.16 -8.27 8.94
C GLY A 353 11.44 -8.86 7.55
N LEU A 354 12.14 -8.12 6.69
CA LEU A 354 12.54 -8.52 5.33
C LEU A 354 14.02 -8.93 5.25
N THR A 355 14.61 -9.37 6.36
CA THR A 355 16.01 -9.84 6.38
C THR A 355 16.26 -10.95 5.36
N TRP A 356 15.25 -11.79 5.09
CA TRP A 356 15.30 -12.86 4.10
C TRP A 356 15.54 -12.36 2.66
N ALA A 357 15.18 -11.11 2.34
CA ALA A 357 15.40 -10.50 1.02
C ALA A 357 16.84 -9.96 0.84
N ILE A 358 17.62 -9.86 1.93
CA ILE A 358 19.03 -9.47 1.86
C ILE A 358 19.85 -10.69 1.43
N GLY A 359 20.38 -10.63 0.21
CA GLY A 359 21.12 -11.74 -0.39
C GLY A 359 22.33 -12.16 0.43
N LYS A 360 22.64 -13.47 0.47
CA LYS A 360 23.70 -14.03 1.33
C LYS A 360 25.04 -13.33 1.11
N ARG A 361 25.45 -13.15 -0.15
CA ARG A 361 26.66 -12.42 -0.51
C ARG A 361 26.61 -10.96 -0.06
N ARG A 362 25.48 -10.30 -0.27
CA ARG A 362 25.26 -8.89 0.14
C ARG A 362 25.35 -8.70 1.65
N ARG A 363 24.97 -9.69 2.46
CA ARG A 363 25.17 -9.66 3.92
C ARG A 363 26.65 -9.67 4.33
N ALA A 364 27.50 -10.31 3.54
CA ALA A 364 28.94 -10.39 3.80
C ALA A 364 29.69 -9.18 3.25
N GLU A 365 29.31 -8.70 2.06
CA GLU A 365 30.05 -7.67 1.32
C GLU A 365 29.48 -6.25 1.49
N GLY A 366 28.18 -6.13 1.80
CA GLY A 366 27.47 -4.86 1.72
C GLY A 366 27.42 -4.32 0.28
N GLY A 367 27.89 -3.08 0.10
CA GLY A 367 27.99 -2.42 -1.21
C GLY A 367 26.67 -1.87 -1.77
N PHE A 368 25.61 -1.84 -0.98
CA PHE A 368 24.34 -1.16 -1.28
C PHE A 368 24.15 0.07 -0.37
N LEU A 369 23.30 1.00 -0.79
CA LEU A 369 22.99 2.19 -0.01
C LEU A 369 22.46 1.83 1.39
N GLY A 370 23.07 2.41 2.43
CA GLY A 370 22.68 2.16 3.83
C GLY A 370 23.13 0.82 4.41
N ALA A 371 24.03 0.10 3.73
CA ALA A 371 24.54 -1.20 4.18
C ALA A 371 25.09 -1.17 5.61
N GLU A 372 25.83 -0.14 6.03
CA GLU A 372 26.40 -0.07 7.39
C GLU A 372 25.31 -0.17 8.48
N VAL A 373 24.22 0.58 8.33
CA VAL A 373 23.09 0.57 9.27
C VAL A 373 22.40 -0.79 9.28
N ILE A 374 22.11 -1.31 8.08
CA ILE A 374 21.38 -2.56 7.90
C ILE A 374 22.18 -3.76 8.44
N LEU A 375 23.46 -3.85 8.11
CA LEU A 375 24.34 -4.93 8.56
C LEU A 375 24.53 -4.91 10.08
N LYS A 376 24.70 -3.72 10.68
CA LYS A 376 24.74 -3.57 12.14
C LYS A 376 23.44 -4.05 12.80
N GLN A 377 22.28 -3.78 12.19
CA GLN A 377 20.99 -4.26 12.70
C GLN A 377 20.81 -5.78 12.55
N LEU A 378 21.45 -6.43 11.58
CA LEU A 378 21.45 -7.90 11.48
C LEU A 378 22.20 -8.55 12.65
N GLU A 379 23.28 -7.94 13.11
CA GLU A 379 24.10 -8.42 14.23
C GLU A 379 23.44 -8.14 15.58
N SER A 380 23.06 -6.88 15.81
CA SER A 380 22.57 -6.39 17.11
C SER A 380 21.06 -6.51 17.30
N GLY A 381 20.32 -6.69 16.21
CA GLY A 381 18.86 -6.62 16.17
C GLY A 381 18.33 -5.17 16.16
N PRO A 382 17.20 -4.92 15.49
CA PRO A 382 16.59 -3.60 15.47
C PRO A 382 15.87 -3.27 16.78
N THR A 383 15.69 -1.97 17.04
CA THR A 383 15.02 -1.43 18.24
C THR A 383 13.50 -1.56 18.16
N VAL A 384 12.95 -1.63 16.95
CA VAL A 384 11.54 -1.93 16.66
C VAL A 384 11.45 -3.03 15.60
N ARG A 385 10.35 -3.79 15.59
CA ARG A 385 10.12 -4.86 14.61
C ARG A 385 8.67 -4.89 14.17
N ARG A 386 8.46 -5.08 12.87
CA ARG A 386 7.15 -5.42 12.32
C ARG A 386 6.75 -6.82 12.76
N VAL A 387 5.53 -6.94 13.28
CA VAL A 387 4.92 -8.21 13.68
C VAL A 387 3.45 -8.25 13.25
N GLY A 388 2.86 -9.45 13.26
CA GLY A 388 1.44 -9.64 13.05
C GLY A 388 0.66 -9.72 14.36
N PHE A 389 -0.65 -9.43 14.32
CA PHE A 389 -1.55 -9.50 15.47
C PHE A 389 -2.87 -10.17 15.11
N PHE A 390 -3.40 -10.98 16.03
CA PHE A 390 -4.84 -11.17 16.15
C PHE A 390 -5.39 -10.21 17.20
N SER A 391 -6.64 -9.77 17.02
CA SER A 391 -7.31 -8.91 18.01
C SER A 391 -8.81 -9.22 18.14
N SER A 392 -9.37 -8.87 19.29
CA SER A 392 -10.80 -8.87 19.56
C SER A 392 -11.44 -7.50 19.29
N GLY A 393 -12.78 -7.43 19.33
CA GLY A 393 -13.50 -6.17 19.11
C GLY A 393 -13.59 -5.77 17.63
N PRO A 394 -13.68 -4.46 17.33
CA PRO A 394 -13.68 -3.97 15.95
C PRO A 394 -12.31 -4.18 15.26
N PRO A 395 -12.24 -4.25 13.91
CA PRO A 395 -10.97 -4.37 13.21
C PRO A 395 -10.02 -3.19 13.49
N PRO A 396 -8.73 -3.45 13.83
CA PRO A 396 -7.72 -2.41 13.94
C PRO A 396 -7.53 -1.67 12.62
N ARG A 397 -7.13 -0.40 12.71
CA ARG A 397 -6.77 0.43 11.56
C ARG A 397 -5.36 0.97 11.74
N SER A 398 -4.74 1.40 10.64
CA SER A 398 -3.47 2.14 10.69
C SER A 398 -3.54 3.25 11.73
N HIS A 399 -2.45 3.44 12.47
CA HIS A 399 -2.32 4.36 13.60
C HIS A 399 -3.07 3.97 14.89
N SER A 400 -3.60 2.76 14.98
CA SER A 400 -4.09 2.24 16.27
C SER A 400 -2.91 1.99 17.21
N GLU A 401 -2.97 2.55 18.41
CA GLU A 401 -1.92 2.37 19.41
C GLU A 401 -1.88 0.93 19.92
N ILE A 402 -0.66 0.42 20.12
CA ILE A 402 -0.40 -0.87 20.74
C ILE A 402 0.15 -0.61 22.13
N GLN A 403 -0.48 -1.16 23.16
CA GLN A 403 -0.14 -0.96 24.57
C GLN A 403 0.12 -2.31 25.27
N ASP A 404 0.82 -2.26 26.40
CA ASP A 404 0.83 -3.38 27.35
C ASP A 404 -0.44 -3.40 28.21
N ASP A 405 -0.56 -4.39 29.10
CA ASP A 405 -1.71 -4.52 30.02
C ASP A 405 -1.84 -3.36 31.03
N LYS A 406 -0.81 -2.51 31.17
CA LYS A 406 -0.79 -1.33 32.05
C LYS A 406 -1.04 -0.03 31.29
N GLY A 407 -1.34 -0.10 29.99
CA GLY A 407 -1.59 1.06 29.13
C GLY A 407 -0.33 1.77 28.64
N LYS A 408 0.86 1.18 28.78
CA LYS A 408 2.11 1.76 28.28
C LYS A 408 2.26 1.46 26.79
N GLY A 409 2.52 2.50 25.99
CA GLY A 409 2.74 2.37 24.54
C GLY A 409 3.94 1.49 24.16
N LEU A 410 3.65 0.40 23.45
CA LEU A 410 4.59 -0.56 22.86
C LEU A 410 4.89 -0.27 21.39
N GLY A 411 3.95 0.36 20.68
CA GLY A 411 4.10 0.65 19.26
C GLY A 411 2.77 1.00 18.59
N GLU A 412 2.66 0.72 17.30
CA GLU A 412 1.55 1.19 16.46
C GLU A 412 1.22 0.20 15.33
N VAL A 413 -0.07 0.09 15.01
CA VAL A 413 -0.58 -0.66 13.85
C VAL A 413 -0.32 0.11 12.56
N THR A 414 0.22 -0.57 11.54
CA THR A 414 0.46 -0.01 10.20
C THR A 414 -0.61 -0.41 9.18
N SER A 415 -1.11 -1.64 9.29
CA SER A 415 -2.15 -2.19 8.42
C SER A 415 -3.11 -3.05 9.25
N GLY A 416 -4.41 -2.99 9.00
CA GLY A 416 -5.38 -3.76 9.78
C GLY A 416 -6.76 -3.90 9.14
N GLY A 417 -7.38 -5.06 9.37
CA GLY A 417 -8.67 -5.40 8.80
C GLY A 417 -9.24 -6.71 9.33
N PHE A 418 -10.42 -7.06 8.85
CA PHE A 418 -11.02 -8.37 9.10
C PHE A 418 -10.52 -9.35 8.03
N SER A 419 -10.05 -10.53 8.44
CA SER A 419 -9.69 -11.64 7.56
C SER A 419 -10.94 -12.48 7.27
N PRO A 420 -11.40 -12.53 6.00
CA PRO A 420 -12.51 -13.41 5.60
C PRO A 420 -12.17 -14.89 5.77
N CYS A 421 -10.92 -15.28 5.50
CA CYS A 421 -10.50 -16.69 5.57
C CYS A 421 -10.42 -17.20 7.01
N LEU A 422 -9.97 -16.37 7.95
CA LEU A 422 -9.79 -16.76 9.35
C LEU A 422 -10.99 -16.40 10.23
N LYS A 423 -11.90 -15.54 9.74
CA LYS A 423 -12.99 -14.93 10.50
C LYS A 423 -12.50 -14.22 11.77
N LYS A 424 -11.37 -13.54 11.66
CA LYS A 424 -10.68 -12.84 12.77
C LYS A 424 -10.18 -11.48 12.32
N ASN A 425 -10.02 -10.54 13.24
CA ASN A 425 -9.29 -9.31 12.97
C ASN A 425 -7.80 -9.59 12.96
N ILE A 426 -7.13 -9.17 11.88
CA ILE A 426 -5.68 -9.25 11.72
C ILE A 426 -5.10 -7.86 11.51
N ALA A 427 -3.87 -7.67 11.95
CA ALA A 427 -3.14 -6.44 11.74
C ALA A 427 -1.64 -6.69 11.66
N MET A 428 -0.93 -5.80 10.97
CA MET A 428 0.52 -5.63 11.08
C MET A 428 0.82 -4.34 11.83
N GLY A 429 1.94 -4.31 12.53
CA GLY A 429 2.41 -3.11 13.22
C GLY A 429 3.81 -3.28 13.75
N TYR A 430 4.37 -2.18 14.23
CA TYR A 430 5.71 -2.15 14.82
C TYR A 430 5.61 -2.17 16.33
N VAL A 431 6.45 -2.98 16.97
CA VAL A 431 6.59 -3.00 18.43
C VAL A 431 8.06 -2.86 18.81
N LYS A 432 8.29 -2.25 19.98
CA LYS A 432 9.63 -2.18 20.59
C LYS A 432 10.21 -3.58 20.80
N SER A 433 11.53 -3.68 20.65
CA SER A 433 12.27 -4.91 20.94
C SER A 433 11.94 -5.42 22.35
N GLY A 434 11.90 -6.75 22.49
CA GLY A 434 11.36 -7.43 23.67
C GLY A 434 9.87 -7.78 23.61
N SER A 435 9.06 -7.10 22.78
CA SER A 435 7.61 -7.34 22.66
C SER A 435 7.19 -8.05 21.37
N HIS A 436 8.15 -8.54 20.58
CA HIS A 436 7.92 -9.07 19.22
C HIS A 436 7.74 -10.60 19.15
N LYS A 437 7.84 -11.31 20.28
CA LYS A 437 7.72 -12.77 20.29
C LYS A 437 6.26 -13.20 20.06
N ALA A 438 6.04 -14.22 19.26
CA ALA A 438 4.71 -14.79 19.07
C ALA A 438 4.12 -15.27 20.41
N GLY A 439 2.84 -15.03 20.63
CA GLY A 439 2.15 -15.29 21.89
C GLY A 439 2.21 -14.15 22.91
N THR A 440 3.00 -13.10 22.68
CA THR A 440 3.00 -11.91 23.55
C THR A 440 1.61 -11.24 23.52
N LYS A 441 1.01 -11.10 24.70
CA LYS A 441 -0.27 -10.40 24.90
C LYS A 441 -0.05 -8.88 24.82
N VAL A 442 -0.98 -8.20 24.17
CA VAL A 442 -0.99 -6.74 24.02
C VAL A 442 -2.43 -6.22 24.09
N LYS A 443 -2.58 -4.91 24.22
CA LYS A 443 -3.84 -4.20 24.00
C LYS A 443 -3.74 -3.38 22.72
N ILE A 444 -4.79 -3.37 21.91
CA ILE A 444 -4.89 -2.49 20.74
C ILE A 444 -6.01 -1.47 20.98
N VAL A 445 -5.66 -0.19 20.91
CA VAL A 445 -6.60 0.91 21.14
C VAL A 445 -7.37 1.21 19.86
N ILE A 446 -8.66 0.90 19.85
CA ILE A 446 -9.54 1.09 18.70
C ILE A 446 -10.67 2.03 19.11
N ARG A 447 -10.76 3.19 18.44
CA ARG A 447 -11.76 4.23 18.74
C ARG A 447 -11.82 4.59 20.23
N GLY A 448 -10.63 4.72 20.86
CA GLY A 448 -10.48 5.09 22.26
C GLY A 448 -10.70 3.97 23.29
N LYS A 449 -10.97 2.73 22.86
CA LYS A 449 -11.14 1.57 23.74
C LYS A 449 -10.04 0.54 23.51
N ALA A 450 -9.47 0.01 24.59
CA ALA A 450 -8.45 -1.04 24.54
C ALA A 450 -9.09 -2.42 24.38
N TYR A 451 -8.70 -3.16 23.35
CA TYR A 451 -9.13 -4.54 23.09
C TYR A 451 -7.96 -5.50 23.17
N ASP A 452 -8.24 -6.76 23.53
CA ASP A 452 -7.20 -7.80 23.60
C ASP A 452 -6.61 -8.08 22.22
N GLY A 453 -5.28 -8.15 22.17
CA GLY A 453 -4.51 -8.57 21.03
C GLY A 453 -3.39 -9.55 21.42
N VAL A 454 -2.90 -10.28 20.42
CA VAL A 454 -1.78 -11.21 20.60
C VAL A 454 -0.86 -11.17 19.38
N VAL A 455 0.44 -11.02 19.65
CA VAL A 455 1.47 -11.10 18.61
C VAL A 455 1.43 -12.48 17.98
N THR A 456 1.30 -12.53 16.66
CA THR A 456 1.04 -13.75 15.89
C THR A 456 2.05 -13.87 14.76
N LYS A 457 2.48 -15.11 14.47
CA LYS A 457 3.38 -15.39 13.36
C LYS A 457 2.69 -15.10 12.03
N MET A 458 3.42 -14.47 11.11
CA MET A 458 3.02 -14.30 9.72
C MET A 458 3.71 -15.36 8.83
N PRO A 459 3.08 -15.77 7.72
CA PRO A 459 1.77 -15.35 7.22
C PRO A 459 0.62 -15.83 8.14
N PHE A 460 -0.51 -15.12 8.17
CA PHE A 460 -1.67 -15.51 8.98
C PHE A 460 -2.43 -16.69 8.34
N VAL A 461 -2.50 -16.69 7.01
CA VAL A 461 -2.98 -17.82 6.21
C VAL A 461 -1.76 -18.45 5.52
N PRO A 462 -1.52 -19.77 5.65
CA PRO A 462 -0.39 -20.43 5.01
C PRO A 462 -0.33 -20.18 3.50
N THR A 463 0.86 -19.86 2.99
CA THR A 463 1.05 -19.62 1.56
C THR A 463 1.06 -20.93 0.76
N LYS A 464 0.69 -20.86 -0.52
CA LYS A 464 0.64 -22.01 -1.45
C LYS A 464 1.53 -21.82 -2.68
N TYR A 465 2.67 -21.15 -2.52
CA TYR A 465 3.62 -20.95 -3.61
C TYR A 465 4.06 -22.28 -4.22
N TYR A 466 4.04 -22.38 -5.55
CA TYR A 466 4.42 -23.59 -6.25
C TYR A 466 5.94 -23.81 -6.22
N LYS A 467 6.38 -24.93 -5.65
CA LYS A 467 7.79 -25.27 -5.43
C LYS A 467 8.14 -26.57 -6.15
N PRO A 468 9.43 -26.81 -6.45
CA PRO A 468 9.90 -28.13 -6.84
C PRO A 468 9.50 -29.16 -5.77
N SER A 469 8.96 -30.30 -6.21
CA SER A 469 8.60 -31.44 -5.37
C SER A 469 9.82 -32.15 -4.80
#